data_AF-A0A918UP68-F1
#
_entry.id   AF-A0A918UP68-F1
#
_cell.length_a   1.000
_cell.length_b   1.000
_cell.length_c   1.000
_cell.angle_alpha   90.00
_cell.angle_beta   90.00
_cell.angle_gamma   90.00
#
_symmetry.space_group_name_H-M   'P 1'
#
loop_
_entity.id
_entity.type
_entity.pdbx_description
1 polymer ?
#
loop_
_entity_poly.entity_id
_entity_poly.type
_entity_poly.pdbx_seq_one_letter_code
_entity_poly.pdbx_strand_id
1 'polypeptide(L)'
;MKRPSFLAPVAALLAYAISATTAAAQTAQSNPQGSSPILGAVNWIQGTLLGNVATAVGVIAVAAVGFMMLTGRMNWRFGATVILGLFILFGAATIVAGIQSAAG
;
A
#
# COMPACT_ATOMS: atom_id res chain seq x y z
N MET A 1 11.16 -35.99 16.04
CA MET A 1 10.08 -35.32 15.28
C MET A 1 10.46 -33.86 15.03
N LYS A 2 10.88 -33.50 13.82
CA LYS A 2 11.28 -32.13 13.45
C LYS A 2 10.03 -31.34 13.05
N ARG A 3 9.66 -30.30 13.83
CA ARG A 3 8.57 -29.38 13.46
C ARG A 3 8.96 -28.66 12.16
N PRO A 4 8.10 -28.64 11.13
CA PRO A 4 8.42 -27.99 9.85
C PRO A 4 8.51 -26.47 10.04
N SER A 5 9.72 -25.94 9.96
CA SER A 5 10.08 -24.52 10.18
C SER A 5 9.71 -23.58 9.02
N PHE A 6 8.95 -24.05 8.02
CA PHE A 6 8.56 -23.27 6.84
C PHE A 6 7.23 -22.50 7.00
N LEU A 7 6.50 -22.70 8.10
CA LEU A 7 5.18 -22.08 8.34
C LEU A 7 5.25 -20.74 9.11
N ALA A 8 6.41 -20.40 9.68
CA ALA A 8 6.62 -19.16 10.42
C ALA A 8 6.43 -17.86 9.59
N PRO A 9 6.92 -17.73 8.35
CA PRO A 9 6.81 -16.47 7.60
C PRO A 9 5.38 -16.19 7.14
N VAL A 10 4.61 -17.23 6.81
CA VAL A 10 3.20 -17.09 6.37
C VAL A 10 2.31 -16.67 7.55
N ALA A 11 2.54 -17.23 8.72
CA ALA A 11 1.82 -16.85 9.94
C ALA A 11 2.11 -15.38 10.34
N ALA A 12 3.35 -14.90 10.17
CA ALA A 12 3.71 -13.52 10.45
C ALA A 12 3.04 -12.53 9.47
N LEU A 13 2.95 -12.87 8.19
CA LEU A 13 2.25 -12.06 7.18
C LEU A 13 0.74 -11.98 7.44
N LEU A 14 0.13 -13.10 7.82
CA LEU A 14 -1.29 -13.14 8.20
C LEU A 14 -1.57 -12.33 9.47
N ALA A 15 -0.71 -12.44 10.48
CA ALA A 15 -0.85 -11.66 11.72
C ALA A 15 -0.69 -10.14 11.47
N TYR A 16 0.22 -9.75 10.58
CA TYR A 16 0.38 -8.35 10.18
C TYR A 16 -0.85 -7.82 9.42
N ALA A 17 -1.43 -8.63 8.52
CA ALA A 17 -2.65 -8.29 7.79
C ALA A 17 -3.86 -8.10 8.72
N ILE A 18 -4.03 -8.96 9.72
CA ILE A 18 -5.13 -8.88 10.69
C ILE A 18 -4.99 -7.63 11.58
N SER A 19 -3.76 -7.29 11.97
CA SER A 19 -3.46 -6.09 12.77
C SER A 19 -3.86 -4.80 12.04
N ALA A 20 -3.60 -4.73 10.73
CA ALA A 20 -4.00 -3.60 9.89
C ALA A 20 -5.53 -3.42 9.81
N THR A 21 -6.29 -4.51 9.80
CA THR A 21 -7.77 -4.45 9.79
C THR A 21 -8.32 -3.94 11.12
N THR A 22 -7.73 -4.34 12.26
CA THR A 22 -8.19 -3.87 13.58
C THR A 22 -7.93 -2.37 13.82
N ALA A 23 -6.84 -1.81 13.27
CA ALA A 23 -6.55 -0.38 13.33
C ALA A 23 -7.58 0.46 12.56
N ALA A 24 -8.08 -0.05 11.42
CA ALA A 24 -9.12 0.62 10.64
C ALA A 24 -10.51 0.52 11.29
N ALA A 25 -10.76 -0.49 12.13
CA ALA A 25 -12.05 -0.67 12.81
C ALA A 25 -12.19 0.17 14.09
N GLN A 26 -11.08 0.54 14.74
CA GLN A 26 -11.08 1.34 15.97
C GLN A 26 -11.50 2.81 15.75
N THR A 27 -11.39 3.32 14.53
CA THR A 27 -11.78 4.70 14.19
C THR A 27 -13.30 4.87 14.02
N ALA A 28 -14.04 3.80 13.79
CA ALA A 28 -15.48 3.86 13.53
C ALA A 28 -16.35 4.06 14.79
N GLN A 29 -15.85 3.69 15.98
CA GLN A 29 -16.69 3.56 17.19
C GLN A 29 -16.54 4.69 18.23
N SER A 30 -15.62 5.63 18.06
CA SER A 30 -15.44 6.76 18.98
C SER A 30 -15.87 8.08 18.33
N ASN A 31 -17.17 8.37 18.30
CA ASN A 31 -17.68 9.70 17.93
C ASN A 31 -18.30 10.43 19.15
N PRO A 32 -17.49 11.04 20.03
CA PRO A 32 -17.98 12.04 20.97
C PRO A 32 -18.45 13.29 20.19
N GLN A 33 -19.67 13.76 20.48
CA GLN A 33 -20.23 14.99 19.94
C GLN A 33 -19.28 16.17 20.22
N GLY A 34 -18.67 16.74 19.18
CA GLY A 34 -17.60 17.75 19.28
C GLY A 34 -16.35 17.44 18.46
N SER A 35 -16.23 16.23 17.90
CA SER A 35 -15.04 15.75 17.17
C SER A 35 -14.88 16.29 15.73
N SER A 36 -15.72 17.22 15.26
CA SER A 36 -15.71 17.72 13.87
C SER A 36 -14.33 18.22 13.38
N PRO A 37 -13.59 19.05 14.15
CA PRO A 37 -12.26 19.51 13.71
C PRO A 37 -11.19 18.40 13.77
N ILE A 38 -11.31 17.48 14.73
CA ILE A 38 -10.33 16.38 14.89
C ILE A 38 -10.51 15.32 13.80
N LEU A 39 -11.75 14.95 13.46
CA LEU A 39 -12.03 14.07 12.32
C LEU A 39 -11.60 14.72 11.01
N GLY A 40 -11.81 16.04 10.86
CA GLY A 40 -11.31 16.79 9.71
C GLY A 40 -9.78 16.76 9.59
N ALA A 41 -9.07 16.95 10.70
CA ALA A 41 -7.61 16.85 10.74
C ALA A 41 -7.11 15.43 10.44
N VAL A 42 -7.75 14.41 11.00
CA VAL A 42 -7.43 13.00 10.72
C VAL A 42 -7.70 12.63 9.27
N ASN A 43 -8.81 13.08 8.68
CA ASN A 43 -9.10 12.87 7.26
C ASN A 43 -8.12 13.61 6.35
N TRP A 44 -7.63 14.79 6.75
CA TRP A 44 -6.58 15.51 6.01
C TRP A 44 -5.24 14.76 6.06
N ILE A 45 -4.84 14.28 7.23
CA ILE A 45 -3.63 13.45 7.38
C ILE A 45 -3.78 12.15 6.57
N GLN A 46 -4.96 11.53 6.61
CA GLN A 46 -5.25 10.33 5.83
C GLN A 46 -5.17 10.60 4.32
N GLY A 47 -5.78 11.69 3.84
CA GLY A 47 -5.74 12.06 2.42
C GLY A 47 -4.35 12.41 1.91
N THR A 48 -3.54 13.07 2.75
CA THR A 48 -2.14 13.37 2.41
C THR A 48 -1.30 12.09 2.39
N LEU A 49 -1.36 11.26 3.44
CA LEU A 49 -0.56 10.05 3.56
C LEU A 49 -0.97 8.94 2.56
N LEU A 50 -2.27 8.78 2.29
CA LEU A 50 -2.77 7.72 1.42
C LEU A 50 -2.92 8.15 -0.05
N GLY A 51 -3.13 9.44 -0.32
CA GLY A 51 -3.43 9.95 -1.67
C GLY A 51 -2.26 10.67 -2.33
N ASN A 52 -2.03 11.92 -1.91
CA ASN A 52 -1.09 12.81 -2.60
C ASN A 52 0.38 12.44 -2.36
N VAL A 53 0.74 12.03 -1.15
CA VAL A 53 2.12 11.63 -0.83
C VAL A 53 2.45 10.30 -1.50
N ALA A 54 1.52 9.34 -1.47
CA ALA A 54 1.70 8.03 -2.11
C ALA A 54 2.01 8.18 -3.61
N THR A 55 1.22 8.98 -4.32
CA THR A 55 1.40 9.26 -5.76
C THR A 55 2.70 10.00 -6.05
N ALA A 56 3.07 10.99 -5.22
CA ALA A 56 4.34 11.70 -5.35
C ALA A 56 5.57 10.77 -5.23
N VAL A 57 5.58 9.87 -4.24
CA VAL A 57 6.67 8.88 -4.06
C VAL A 57 6.79 7.96 -5.28
N GLY A 58 5.66 7.52 -5.83
CA GLY A 58 5.65 6.72 -7.04
C GLY A 58 6.28 7.42 -8.25
N VAL A 59 5.95 8.71 -8.44
CA VAL A 59 6.51 9.52 -9.53
C VAL A 59 8.02 9.72 -9.36
N ILE A 60 8.50 9.97 -8.13
CA ILE A 60 9.94 10.11 -7.85
C ILE A 60 10.68 8.82 -8.18
N ALA A 61 10.11 7.65 -7.84
CA ALA A 61 10.69 6.36 -8.18
C ALA A 61 10.81 6.17 -9.70
N VAL A 62 9.78 6.55 -10.48
CA VAL A 62 9.82 6.50 -11.95
C VAL A 62 10.87 7.44 -12.52
N ALA A 63 10.96 8.66 -12.00
CA ALA A 63 11.98 9.63 -12.42
C ALA A 63 13.39 9.12 -12.14
N ALA A 64 13.63 8.49 -10.99
CA ALA A 64 14.91 7.88 -10.65
C ALA A 64 15.28 6.72 -11.59
N VAL A 65 14.30 5.89 -11.99
CA VAL A 65 14.52 4.85 -13.02
C VAL A 65 14.89 5.46 -14.36
N GLY A 66 14.18 6.50 -14.80
CA GLY A 66 14.49 7.22 -16.03
C GLY A 66 15.90 7.81 -16.02
N PHE A 67 16.30 8.41 -14.89
CA PHE A 67 17.66 8.93 -14.71
C PHE A 67 18.72 7.81 -14.80
N MET A 68 18.45 6.67 -14.18
CA MET A 68 19.35 5.53 -14.21
C MET A 68 19.41 4.88 -15.61
N MET A 69 18.37 5.01 -16.44
CA MET A 69 18.37 4.52 -17.83
C MET A 69 19.28 5.36 -18.74
N LEU A 70 19.46 6.64 -18.43
CA LEU A 70 20.38 7.53 -19.15
C LEU A 70 21.87 7.22 -18.89
N THR A 71 22.20 6.43 -17.85
CA THR A 71 23.58 6.03 -17.55
C THR A 71 24.15 4.99 -18.53
N GLY A 72 23.39 4.59 -19.55
CA GLY A 72 23.87 3.90 -20.77
C GLY A 72 24.12 2.40 -20.64
N ARG A 73 24.07 1.84 -19.43
CA ARG A 73 24.37 0.42 -19.12
C ARG A 73 23.29 -0.24 -18.25
N MET A 74 22.10 0.32 -18.27
CA MET A 74 20.96 -0.16 -17.49
C MET A 74 20.41 -1.47 -18.06
N ASN A 75 20.29 -2.50 -17.21
CA ASN A 75 19.48 -3.68 -17.52
C ASN A 75 18.02 -3.24 -17.65
N TRP A 76 17.49 -3.13 -18.87
CA TRP A 76 16.08 -2.78 -19.13
C TRP A 76 15.08 -3.62 -18.31
N ARG A 77 15.47 -4.85 -17.93
CA ARG A 77 14.77 -5.73 -16.98
C ARG A 77 14.50 -5.05 -15.62
N PHE A 78 15.45 -4.29 -15.09
CA PHE A 78 15.30 -3.56 -13.83
C PHE A 78 14.22 -2.47 -13.94
N GLY A 79 14.22 -1.73 -15.06
CA GLY A 79 13.16 -0.77 -15.36
C GLY A 79 11.78 -1.40 -15.42
N ALA A 80 11.66 -2.54 -16.12
CA ALA A 80 10.40 -3.28 -16.21
C ALA A 80 9.90 -3.77 -14.84
N THR A 81 10.79 -4.26 -13.97
CA THR A 81 10.42 -4.68 -12.61
C THR A 81 9.90 -3.51 -11.76
N VAL A 82 10.50 -2.32 -11.87
CA VAL A 82 10.04 -1.15 -11.11
C VAL A 82 8.67 -0.66 -11.61
N ILE A 83 8.46 -0.60 -12.92
CA ILE A 83 7.16 -0.21 -13.50
C ILE A 83 6.07 -1.20 -13.07
N LEU A 84 6.36 -2.51 -13.09
CA LEU A 84 5.44 -3.53 -12.61
C LEU A 84 5.12 -3.37 -11.11
N GLY A 85 6.13 -3.07 -10.29
CA GLY A 85 5.94 -2.78 -8.87
C GLY A 85 5.05 -1.56 -8.63
N LEU A 86 5.21 -0.50 -9.43
CA LEU A 86 4.39 0.70 -9.37
C LEU A 86 2.92 0.42 -9.72
N PHE A 87 2.70 -0.41 -10.75
CA PHE A 87 1.36 -0.85 -11.13
C PHE A 87 0.65 -1.57 -9.99
N ILE A 88 1.35 -2.44 -9.26
CA ILE A 88 0.76 -3.15 -8.12
C ILE A 88 0.47 -2.19 -6.97
N LEU A 89 1.37 -1.24 -6.68
CA LEU A 89 1.19 -0.29 -5.58
C LEU A 89 -0.04 0.63 -5.78
N PHE A 90 -0.22 1.16 -6.99
CA PHE A 90 -1.34 2.08 -7.30
C PHE A 90 -2.60 1.38 -7.81
N GLY A 91 -2.47 0.22 -8.45
CA GLY A 91 -3.58 -0.55 -9.03
C GLY A 91 -4.26 -1.51 -8.06
N ALA A 92 -3.69 -1.74 -6.86
CA ALA A 92 -4.21 -2.71 -5.89
C ALA A 92 -5.69 -2.50 -5.56
N ALA A 93 -6.13 -1.26 -5.33
CA ALA A 93 -7.52 -0.96 -4.98
C ALA A 93 -8.50 -1.37 -6.09
N THR A 94 -8.15 -1.09 -7.35
CA THR A 94 -8.96 -1.42 -8.53
C THR A 94 -9.04 -2.93 -8.76
N ILE A 95 -7.93 -3.64 -8.54
CA ILE A 95 -7.88 -5.11 -8.65
C ILE A 95 -8.78 -5.74 -7.59
N VAL A 96 -8.69 -5.26 -6.34
CA VAL A 96 -9.52 -5.75 -5.23
C VAL A 96 -11.00 -5.48 -5.49
N ALA A 97 -11.35 -4.27 -5.93
CA ALA A 97 -12.73 -3.94 -6.28
C ALA A 97 -13.27 -4.83 -7.42
N GLY A 98 -12.45 -5.12 -8.44
CA GLY A 98 -12.80 -6.03 -9.52
C GLY A 98 -13.11 -7.45 -9.02
N ILE A 99 -12.27 -7.99 -8.14
CA ILE A 99 -12.48 -9.33 -7.57
C ILE A 99 -13.75 -9.35 -6.69
N GLN A 100 -13.95 -8.33 -5.86
CA GLN A 100 -15.15 -8.23 -5.03
C GLN A 100 -16.43 -8.16 -5.88
N SER A 101 -16.40 -7.43 -7.00
CA SER A 101 -17.54 -7.32 -7.92
C SER A 101 -17.88 -8.62 -8.66
N ALA A 102 -16.92 -9.53 -8.80
CA ALA A 102 -17.12 -10.84 -9.41
C ALA A 102 -17.50 -11.93 -8.39
N ALA A 103 -17.24 -11.69 -7.11
CA ALA A 103 -17.49 -12.63 -6.02
C ALA A 103 -18.81 -12.35 -5.25
N GLY A 104 -19.39 -11.15 -5.42
CA GLY A 104 -20.75 -10.82 -4.99
C GLY A 104 -21.77 -11.04 -6.09
#